data_AF-A0A969PWQ2-F1
#
_entry.id   AF-A0A969PWQ2-F1
#
_cell.length_a   1.000
_cell.length_b   1.000
_cell.length_c   1.000
_cell.angle_alpha   90.00
_cell.angle_beta   90.00
_cell.angle_gamma   90.00
#
_symmetry.space_group_name_H-M   'P 1'
#
loop_
_entity.id
_entity.type
_entity.pdbx_description
1 polymer ?
#
loop_
_entity_poly.entity_id
_entity_poly.type
_entity_poly.pdbx_seq_one_letter_code
_entity_poly.pdbx_strand_id
1 'polypeptide(L)'
;MTFLHRETEGNVFFLVEVIRTLAEQSGRLEQIGQATLPRNIFAQGIFTIIQHRLEHVADEDRPYLDYAAVGGRGLDAQLLARAFPGLDVDAWLLRMADANIIEVNNNTWRFSHDKLREAILDQLPSAQLHQYHADIAEQLTQLYPNAQSGLVAYHLERSLDFQKRDVAQLEKAIFAISRAAEISWTTYANNQAMEMYRRVLELEKTHRQWVSEIGAPFKPLATPQVAEWHVRLGMTQFAAFMYSSTRDNLEMALHLLAQPMPTSAAAAGRRILGQMARQMLHRVFPSRYFNQASRHERDNLKQVAEIINNHRHGVLYDG
;
A
#
# COMPACT_ATOMS: atom_id res chain seq x y z
N MET A 1 35.77 19.23 13.76
CA MET A 1 34.67 20.17 13.42
C MET A 1 33.68 19.59 12.39
N THR A 2 34.11 18.75 11.42
CA THR A 2 33.23 18.14 10.41
C THR A 2 32.30 17.02 10.92
N PHE A 3 32.66 16.30 11.99
CA PHE A 3 31.80 15.27 12.58
C PHE A 3 30.60 15.88 13.31
N LEU A 4 30.84 16.89 14.16
CA LEU A 4 29.76 17.65 14.83
C LEU A 4 28.83 18.27 13.81
N HIS A 5 29.28 19.01 12.79
CA HIS A 5 28.36 19.66 11.85
C HIS A 5 27.50 18.68 11.01
N ARG A 6 28.00 17.46 10.76
CA ARG A 6 27.27 16.43 10.03
C ARG A 6 26.26 15.68 10.91
N GLU A 7 26.58 15.50 12.19
CA GLU A 7 25.74 14.78 13.15
C GLU A 7 24.86 15.72 14.01
N THR A 8 25.14 17.02 14.02
CA THR A 8 24.37 18.09 14.71
C THR A 8 23.46 18.87 13.78
N GLU A 9 23.53 18.57 12.47
CA GLU A 9 22.74 19.15 11.38
C GLU A 9 22.54 20.68 11.49
N GLY A 10 23.55 21.41 11.98
CA GLY A 10 23.52 22.87 12.11
C GLY A 10 22.67 23.42 13.26
N ASN A 11 22.18 22.59 14.18
CA ASN A 11 21.37 23.06 15.30
C ASN A 11 22.25 23.44 16.51
N VAL A 12 22.37 24.75 16.76
CA VAL A 12 23.12 25.32 17.89
C VAL A 12 22.66 24.76 19.24
N PHE A 13 21.38 24.43 19.42
CA PHE A 13 20.88 23.82 20.66
C PHE A 13 21.38 22.38 20.86
N PHE A 14 21.48 21.57 19.81
CA PHE A 14 22.05 20.22 19.95
C PHE A 14 23.56 20.29 20.22
N LEU A 15 24.25 21.28 19.65
CA LEU A 15 25.65 21.54 19.98
C LEU A 15 25.80 21.94 21.46
N VAL A 16 24.90 22.78 21.99
CA VAL A 16 24.85 23.17 23.41
C VAL A 16 24.55 21.97 24.31
N GLU A 17 23.58 21.12 23.96
CA GLU A 17 23.22 19.94 24.74
C GLU A 17 24.35 18.90 24.74
N VAL A 18 24.94 18.63 23.57
CA VAL A 18 26.13 17.77 23.45
C VAL A 18 27.28 18.32 24.31
N ILE A 19 27.53 19.64 24.29
CA ILE A 19 28.55 20.28 25.12
C ILE A 19 28.20 20.14 26.61
N ARG A 20 26.94 20.33 27.00
CA ARG A 20 26.46 20.20 28.37
C ARG A 20 26.62 18.77 28.88
N THR A 21 26.14 17.77 28.14
CA THR A 21 26.25 16.35 28.51
C THR A 21 27.71 15.91 28.58
N LEU A 22 28.55 16.38 27.65
CA LEU A 22 29.99 16.13 27.72
C LEU A 22 30.63 16.78 28.96
N ALA A 23 30.22 18.01 29.31
CA ALA A 23 30.71 18.70 30.51
C ALA A 23 30.27 17.98 31.80
N GLU A 24 29.03 17.48 31.85
CA GLU A 24 28.49 16.71 32.98
C GLU A 24 29.21 15.35 33.17
N GLN A 25 29.64 14.69 32.08
CA GLN A 25 30.31 13.39 32.15
C GLN A 25 31.83 13.45 32.31
N SER A 26 32.49 14.45 31.71
CA SER A 26 33.96 14.56 31.75
C SER A 26 34.47 15.46 32.89
N GLY A 27 33.59 16.25 33.52
CA GLY A 27 33.95 17.18 34.60
C GLY A 27 34.90 18.33 34.18
N ARG A 28 35.36 18.38 32.92
CA ARG A 28 36.23 19.42 32.36
C ARG A 28 35.99 19.60 30.86
N LEU A 29 35.73 20.84 30.43
CA LEU A 29 35.51 21.21 29.02
C LEU A 29 36.68 20.89 28.08
N GLU A 30 37.89 20.68 28.61
CA GLU A 30 39.12 20.51 27.82
C GLU A 30 39.22 19.14 27.09
N GLN A 31 38.37 18.16 27.42
CA GLN A 31 38.42 16.80 26.82
C GLN A 31 37.36 16.57 25.71
N ILE A 32 36.54 17.57 25.41
CA ILE A 32 35.43 17.52 24.44
C ILE A 32 35.89 17.16 23.01
N GLY A 33 37.17 17.37 22.67
CA GLY A 33 37.74 17.07 21.35
C GLY A 33 38.20 15.63 21.12
N GLN A 34 38.25 14.77 22.15
CA GLN A 34 38.84 13.43 22.07
C GLN A 34 37.87 12.28 22.36
N ALA A 35 36.72 12.54 22.98
CA ALA A 35 35.73 11.52 23.28
C ALA A 35 34.76 11.33 22.09
N THR A 36 34.64 10.09 21.60
CA THR A 36 33.50 9.70 20.76
C THR A 36 32.29 9.53 21.67
N LEU A 37 31.30 10.38 21.50
CA LEU A 37 30.04 10.29 22.24
C LEU A 37 29.39 8.91 22.03
N PRO A 38 29.01 8.21 23.10
CA PRO A 38 28.24 6.97 23.01
C PRO A 38 26.95 7.17 22.19
N ARG A 39 26.68 6.27 21.23
CA ARG A 39 25.49 6.34 20.34
C ARG A 39 24.16 6.49 21.11
N ASN A 40 24.08 5.92 22.30
CA ASN A 40 22.87 5.95 23.13
C ASN A 40 22.56 7.36 23.66
N ILE A 41 23.59 8.17 23.93
CA ILE A 41 23.43 9.54 24.41
C ILE A 41 22.93 10.44 23.28
N PHE A 42 23.44 10.23 22.06
CA PHE A 42 22.96 10.94 20.88
C PHE A 42 21.49 10.63 20.56
N ALA A 43 21.10 9.36 20.60
CA ALA A 43 19.71 8.97 20.38
C ALA A 43 18.77 9.61 21.41
N GLN A 44 19.18 9.65 22.68
CA GLN A 44 18.41 10.29 23.75
C GLN A 44 18.32 11.81 23.58
N GLY A 45 19.43 12.47 23.23
CA GLY A 45 19.47 13.93 23.03
C GLY A 45 18.61 14.38 21.84
N ILE A 46 18.63 13.63 20.73
CA ILE A 46 17.75 13.90 19.58
C ILE A 46 16.28 13.76 19.97
N PHE A 47 15.94 12.72 20.74
CA PHE A 47 14.56 12.51 21.21
C PHE A 47 14.07 13.66 22.11
N THR A 48 14.88 14.11 23.08
CA THR A 48 14.53 15.25 23.96
C THR A 48 14.30 16.54 23.16
N ILE A 49 15.14 16.80 22.15
CA ILE A 49 14.97 17.98 21.29
C ILE A 49 13.68 17.90 20.48
N ILE A 50 13.37 16.72 19.94
CA ILE A 50 12.14 16.50 19.19
C ILE A 50 10.91 16.71 20.06
N GLN A 51 10.91 16.14 21.28
CA GLN A 51 9.82 16.37 22.22
C GLN A 51 9.67 17.85 22.56
N HIS A 52 10.76 18.53 22.92
CA HIS A 52 10.73 19.95 23.23
C HIS A 52 10.19 20.78 22.06
N ARG A 53 10.57 20.48 20.81
CA ARG A 53 10.01 21.18 19.63
C ARG A 53 8.52 20.94 19.48
N LEU A 54 8.06 19.70 19.66
CA LEU A 54 6.65 19.35 19.56
C LEU A 54 5.81 19.90 20.73
N GLU A 55 6.38 20.06 21.92
CA GLU A 55 5.74 20.70 23.08
C GLU A 55 5.50 22.20 22.89
N HIS A 56 6.29 22.86 22.04
CA HIS A 56 6.14 24.29 21.71
C HIS A 56 5.21 24.54 20.52
N VAL A 57 4.64 23.48 19.92
CA VAL A 57 3.59 23.62 18.92
C VAL A 57 2.31 24.07 19.62
N ALA A 58 1.69 25.13 19.11
CA ALA A 58 0.40 25.59 19.62
C ALA A 58 -0.67 24.49 19.43
N ASP A 59 -1.55 24.32 20.41
CA ASP A 59 -2.61 23.29 20.37
C ASP A 59 -3.48 23.39 19.11
N GLU A 60 -3.68 24.60 18.58
CA GLU A 60 -4.43 24.85 17.35
C GLU A 60 -3.76 24.30 16.09
N ASP A 61 -2.43 24.18 16.08
CA ASP A 61 -1.65 23.68 14.93
C ASP A 61 -1.50 22.15 14.97
N ARG A 62 -1.79 21.51 16.11
CA ARG A 62 -1.58 20.07 16.30
C ARG A 62 -2.40 19.20 15.35
N PRO A 63 -3.71 19.43 15.13
CA PRO A 63 -4.49 18.61 14.18
C PRO A 63 -3.93 18.65 12.75
N TYR A 64 -3.37 19.78 12.32
CA TYR A 64 -2.79 19.95 10.99
C TYR A 64 -1.47 19.20 10.86
N LEU A 65 -0.62 19.24 11.89
CA LEU A 65 0.62 18.46 11.95
C LEU A 65 0.35 16.95 11.96
N ASP A 66 -0.63 16.50 12.76
CA ASP A 66 -0.98 15.09 12.82
C ASP A 66 -1.45 14.60 11.44
N TYR A 67 -2.34 15.36 10.78
CA TYR A 67 -2.82 15.04 9.44
C TYR A 67 -1.68 15.00 8.41
N ALA A 68 -0.81 16.02 8.42
CA ALA A 68 0.37 16.08 7.57
C ALA A 68 1.31 14.87 7.80
N ALA A 69 1.52 14.47 9.05
CA ALA A 69 2.36 13.33 9.41
C ALA A 69 1.79 12.01 8.86
N VAL A 70 0.47 11.83 8.89
CA VAL A 70 -0.18 10.67 8.26
C VAL A 70 -0.03 10.71 6.74
N GLY A 71 -0.14 11.88 6.12
CA GLY A 71 0.02 12.09 4.67
C GLY A 71 1.38 11.67 4.12
N GLY A 72 2.46 11.84 4.89
CA GLY A 72 3.78 11.35 4.50
C GLY A 72 4.92 12.23 5.01
N ARG A 73 6.12 11.97 4.51
CA ARG A 73 7.30 12.81 4.82
C ARG A 73 7.23 14.16 4.11
N GLY A 74 6.88 14.14 2.82
CA GLY A 74 6.57 15.34 2.05
C GLY A 74 5.15 15.80 2.37
N LEU A 75 4.98 17.10 2.56
CA LEU A 75 3.69 17.71 2.84
C LEU A 75 3.01 18.07 1.52
N ASP A 76 1.74 17.72 1.43
CA ASP A 76 0.86 18.12 0.33
C ASP A 76 -0.06 19.24 0.81
N ALA A 77 0.22 20.46 0.35
CA ALA A 77 -0.56 21.63 0.71
C ALA A 77 -2.02 21.57 0.23
N GLN A 78 -2.30 20.88 -0.89
CA GLN A 78 -3.67 20.74 -1.39
C GLN A 78 -4.48 19.78 -0.53
N LEU A 79 -3.85 18.70 -0.04
CA LEU A 79 -4.48 17.81 0.94
C LEU A 79 -4.83 18.56 2.23
N LEU A 80 -3.89 19.33 2.77
CA LEU A 80 -4.13 20.13 3.98
C LEU A 80 -5.24 21.17 3.80
N ALA A 81 -5.23 21.91 2.69
CA ALA A 81 -6.25 22.90 2.38
C ALA A 81 -7.66 22.29 2.26
N ARG A 82 -7.77 21.07 1.73
CA ARG A 82 -9.06 20.37 1.63
C ARG A 82 -9.53 19.80 2.96
N ALA A 83 -8.63 19.20 3.74
CA ALA A 83 -8.95 18.67 5.05
C ALA A 83 -9.36 19.79 6.03
N PHE A 84 -8.78 20.98 5.88
CA PHE A 84 -9.01 22.12 6.75
C PHE A 84 -9.32 23.41 5.94
N PRO A 85 -10.55 23.59 5.45
CA PRO A 85 -10.91 24.73 4.58
C PRO A 85 -10.73 26.13 5.20
N GLY A 86 -10.59 26.23 6.52
CA GLY A 86 -10.34 27.48 7.23
C GLY A 86 -8.86 27.76 7.52
N LEU A 87 -7.95 26.84 7.15
CA LEU A 87 -6.53 26.97 7.40
C LEU A 87 -5.87 27.85 6.32
N ASP A 88 -5.19 28.90 6.75
CA ASP A 88 -4.17 29.56 5.91
C ASP A 88 -2.92 28.66 5.88
N VAL A 89 -2.87 27.78 4.87
CA VAL A 89 -1.82 26.76 4.73
C VAL A 89 -0.45 27.40 4.58
N ASP A 90 -0.31 28.49 3.82
CA ASP A 90 0.98 29.14 3.61
C ASP A 90 1.50 29.77 4.90
N ALA A 91 0.63 30.49 5.64
CA ALA A 91 1.00 31.04 6.94
C ALA A 91 1.36 29.93 7.96
N TRP A 92 0.63 28.82 7.94
CA TRP A 92 0.91 27.67 8.80
C TRP A 92 2.25 27.01 8.47
N LEU A 93 2.54 26.78 7.18
CA LEU A 93 3.81 26.21 6.74
C LEU A 93 4.99 27.10 7.18
N LEU A 94 4.87 28.42 7.04
CA LEU A 94 5.90 29.35 7.52
C LEU A 94 6.11 29.27 9.04
N ARG A 95 5.03 29.24 9.84
CA ARG A 95 5.14 29.08 11.31
C ARG A 95 5.83 27.77 11.68
N MET A 96 5.48 26.67 11.04
CA MET A 96 6.09 25.35 11.30
C MET A 96 7.55 25.29 10.84
N ALA A 97 7.92 26.06 9.81
CA ALA A 97 9.30 26.20 9.35
C ALA A 97 10.14 27.02 10.34
N ASP A 98 9.61 28.13 10.86
CA ASP A 98 10.26 28.93 11.91
C ASP A 98 10.48 28.11 13.19
N ALA A 99 9.56 27.19 13.50
CA ALA A 99 9.69 26.22 14.59
C ALA A 99 10.66 25.05 14.30
N ASN A 100 11.27 25.00 13.11
CA ASN A 100 12.14 23.90 12.63
C ASN A 100 11.48 22.51 12.64
N ILE A 101 10.16 22.45 12.43
CA ILE A 101 9.39 21.19 12.34
C ILE A 101 9.30 20.72 10.90
N ILE A 102 9.12 21.67 9.98
CA ILE A 102 9.13 21.43 8.54
C ILE A 102 10.20 22.28 7.87
N GLU A 103 10.56 21.93 6.65
CA GLU A 103 11.50 22.68 5.83
C GLU A 103 11.11 22.61 4.36
N VAL A 104 11.70 23.50 3.56
CA VAL A 104 11.64 23.41 2.10
C VAL A 104 12.88 22.66 1.61
N ASN A 105 12.67 21.57 0.89
CA ASN A 105 13.72 20.83 0.20
C ASN A 105 13.31 20.60 -1.25
N ASN A 106 14.17 20.94 -2.21
CA ASN A 106 13.88 20.81 -3.65
C ASN A 106 12.52 21.39 -4.05
N ASN A 107 12.18 22.56 -3.51
CA ASN A 107 10.90 23.26 -3.74
C ASN A 107 9.65 22.49 -3.27
N THR A 108 9.82 21.57 -2.31
CA THR A 108 8.73 20.82 -1.67
C THR A 108 8.82 20.94 -0.16
N TRP A 109 7.68 21.11 0.50
CA TRP A 109 7.58 21.10 1.95
C TRP A 109 7.73 19.67 2.47
N ARG A 110 8.49 19.48 3.54
CA ARG A 110 8.64 18.18 4.21
C ARG A 110 8.95 18.35 5.69
N PHE A 111 8.75 17.30 6.49
CA PHE A 111 9.29 17.27 7.85
C PHE A 111 10.81 17.44 7.79
N SER A 112 11.34 18.34 8.64
CA SER A 112 12.78 18.63 8.69
C SER A 112 13.58 17.39 9.07
N HIS A 113 13.00 16.50 9.88
CA HIS A 113 13.60 15.23 10.24
C HIS A 113 12.55 14.11 10.34
N ASP A 114 12.90 12.89 9.90
CA ASP A 114 11.97 11.74 9.93
C ASP A 114 11.48 11.42 11.34
N LYS A 115 12.36 11.58 12.34
CA LYS A 115 12.04 11.38 13.76
C LYS A 115 10.96 12.32 14.31
N LEU A 116 10.78 13.52 13.76
CA LEU A 116 9.67 14.40 14.15
C LEU A 116 8.33 13.79 13.74
N ARG A 117 8.25 13.34 12.49
CA ARG A 117 7.07 12.65 11.97
C ARG A 117 6.79 11.36 12.75
N GLU A 118 7.81 10.55 13.02
CA GLU A 118 7.65 9.34 13.84
C GLU A 118 7.09 9.69 15.24
N ALA A 119 7.65 10.68 15.92
CA ALA A 119 7.18 11.09 17.25
C ALA A 119 5.74 11.61 17.24
N ILE A 120 5.31 12.31 16.18
CA ILE A 120 3.91 12.73 16.00
C ILE A 120 3.00 11.51 15.84
N LEU A 121 3.37 10.56 14.97
CA LEU A 121 2.59 9.36 14.71
C LEU A 121 2.48 8.45 15.94
N ASP A 122 3.54 8.32 16.72
CA ASP A 122 3.58 7.50 17.94
C ASP A 122 2.63 8.02 19.04
N GLN A 123 2.31 9.32 19.01
CA GLN A 123 1.39 9.96 19.96
C GLN A 123 -0.07 9.97 19.45
N LEU A 124 -0.30 9.65 18.19
CA LEU A 124 -1.62 9.77 17.57
C LEU A 124 -2.51 8.57 17.95
N PRO A 125 -3.73 8.78 18.47
CA PRO A 125 -4.63 7.67 18.80
C PRO A 125 -4.94 6.82 17.55
N SER A 126 -4.91 5.49 17.70
CA SER A 126 -5.16 4.55 16.59
C SER A 126 -6.44 4.83 15.81
N ALA A 127 -7.53 5.20 16.52
CA ALA A 127 -8.80 5.54 15.88
C ALA A 127 -8.69 6.76 14.95
N GLN A 128 -7.92 7.78 15.36
CA GLN A 128 -7.70 8.99 14.59
C GLN A 128 -6.72 8.76 13.44
N LEU A 129 -5.69 7.92 13.64
CA LEU A 129 -4.79 7.46 12.60
C LEU A 129 -5.55 6.76 11.46
N HIS A 130 -6.44 5.82 11.79
CA HIS A 130 -7.30 5.15 10.80
C HIS A 130 -8.20 6.14 10.06
N GLN A 131 -8.78 7.11 10.78
CA GLN A 131 -9.64 8.14 10.19
C GLN A 131 -8.89 9.04 9.22
N TYR A 132 -7.69 9.51 9.59
CA TYR A 132 -6.86 10.32 8.69
C TYR A 132 -6.41 9.53 7.46
N HIS A 133 -6.05 8.26 7.61
CA HIS A 133 -5.76 7.41 6.45
C HIS A 133 -6.97 7.27 5.51
N ALA A 134 -8.18 7.11 6.04
CA ALA A 134 -9.39 7.05 5.23
C ALA A 134 -9.65 8.36 4.47
N ASP A 135 -9.58 9.49 5.17
CA ASP A 135 -9.80 10.82 4.58
C ASP A 135 -8.75 11.15 3.52
N ILE A 136 -7.46 10.93 3.81
CA ILE A 136 -6.38 11.18 2.85
C ILE A 136 -6.58 10.35 1.58
N ALA A 137 -6.96 9.08 1.69
CA ALA A 137 -7.22 8.25 0.51
C ALA A 137 -8.36 8.81 -0.36
N GLU A 138 -9.42 9.31 0.27
CA GLU A 138 -10.55 9.93 -0.42
C GLU A 138 -10.11 11.23 -1.12
N GLN A 139 -9.39 12.10 -0.42
CA GLN A 139 -8.90 13.36 -0.98
C GLN A 139 -7.93 13.13 -2.14
N LEU A 140 -7.00 12.17 -2.01
CA LEU A 140 -6.06 11.81 -3.08
C LEU A 140 -6.79 11.38 -4.35
N THR A 141 -7.86 10.58 -4.21
CA THR A 141 -8.67 10.11 -5.35
C THR A 141 -9.36 11.26 -6.07
N GLN A 142 -9.78 12.30 -5.33
CA GLN A 142 -10.48 13.46 -5.88
C GLN A 142 -9.54 14.52 -6.47
N LEU A 143 -8.45 14.84 -5.78
CA LEU A 143 -7.48 15.86 -6.20
C LEU A 143 -6.64 15.38 -7.37
N TYR A 144 -6.29 14.10 -7.36
CA TYR A 144 -5.38 13.54 -8.35
C TYR A 144 -5.99 12.26 -8.96
N PRO A 145 -6.97 12.39 -9.87
CA PRO A 145 -7.62 11.23 -10.50
C PRO A 145 -6.65 10.32 -11.27
N ASN A 146 -5.52 10.87 -11.70
CA ASN A 146 -4.45 10.15 -12.40
C ASN A 146 -3.30 9.73 -11.46
N ALA A 147 -3.39 9.99 -10.14
CA ALA A 147 -2.32 9.70 -9.20
C ALA A 147 -2.16 8.20 -8.91
N GLN A 148 -0.98 7.93 -8.36
CA GLN A 148 -0.41 6.66 -7.97
C GLN A 148 -1.44 5.81 -7.22
N SER A 149 -2.08 4.86 -7.90
CA SER A 149 -3.02 3.91 -7.27
C SER A 149 -2.39 3.18 -6.07
N GLY A 150 -1.07 3.03 -6.05
CA GLY A 150 -0.32 2.52 -4.91
C GLY A 150 -0.41 3.38 -3.64
N LEU A 151 -0.42 4.71 -3.74
CA LEU A 151 -0.54 5.59 -2.57
C LEU A 151 -1.96 5.55 -2.01
N VAL A 152 -2.98 5.58 -2.87
CA VAL A 152 -4.38 5.41 -2.45
C VAL A 152 -4.58 4.05 -1.77
N ALA A 153 -4.03 2.98 -2.37
CA ALA A 153 -4.05 1.63 -1.77
C ALA A 153 -3.38 1.60 -0.40
N TYR A 154 -2.21 2.25 -0.25
CA TYR A 154 -1.47 2.35 1.02
C TYR A 154 -2.31 2.99 2.13
N HIS A 155 -2.97 4.11 1.84
CA HIS A 155 -3.81 4.81 2.81
C HIS A 155 -5.09 4.04 3.11
N LEU A 156 -5.78 3.47 2.12
CA LEU A 156 -6.97 2.65 2.38
C LEU A 156 -6.65 1.41 3.20
N GLU A 157 -5.52 0.74 2.98
CA GLU A 157 -5.15 -0.40 3.80
C GLU A 157 -4.91 0.00 5.26
N ARG A 158 -4.22 1.12 5.51
CA ARG A 158 -3.95 1.62 6.87
C ARG A 158 -5.16 2.22 7.57
N SER A 159 -6.19 2.55 6.81
CA SER A 159 -7.47 2.97 7.38
C SER A 159 -8.27 1.82 7.97
N LEU A 160 -7.88 0.56 7.72
CA LEU A 160 -8.60 -0.61 8.22
C LEU A 160 -8.43 -0.77 9.73
N ASP A 161 -9.54 -0.67 10.44
CA ASP A 161 -9.69 -1.07 11.83
C ASP A 161 -10.42 -2.42 11.89
N PHE A 162 -9.66 -3.51 12.02
CA PHE A 162 -10.22 -4.86 12.05
C PHE A 162 -11.14 -5.12 13.26
N GLN A 163 -11.07 -4.31 14.32
CA GLN A 163 -11.97 -4.44 15.47
C GLN A 163 -13.38 -3.95 15.13
N LYS A 164 -13.50 -2.91 14.29
CA LYS A 164 -14.78 -2.37 13.84
C LYS A 164 -15.49 -3.23 12.81
N ARG A 165 -14.76 -4.12 12.13
CA ARG A 165 -15.27 -5.02 11.08
C ARG A 165 -16.05 -4.26 9.99
N ASP A 166 -15.55 -3.09 9.60
CA ASP A 166 -16.16 -2.28 8.54
C ASP A 166 -15.95 -2.95 7.17
N VAL A 167 -16.98 -3.66 6.71
CA VAL A 167 -16.97 -4.39 5.43
C VAL A 167 -16.82 -3.43 4.25
N ALA A 168 -17.45 -2.25 4.30
CA ALA A 168 -17.39 -1.31 3.19
C ALA A 168 -15.98 -0.70 3.04
N GLN A 169 -15.32 -0.38 4.15
CA GLN A 169 -13.95 0.09 4.12
C GLN A 169 -12.97 -1.00 3.64
N LEU A 170 -13.20 -2.25 4.07
CA LEU A 170 -12.42 -3.41 3.58
C LEU A 170 -12.57 -3.60 2.07
N GLU A 171 -13.78 -3.49 1.52
CA GLU A 171 -14.03 -3.57 0.08
C GLU A 171 -13.31 -2.45 -0.69
N LYS A 172 -13.31 -1.22 -0.18
CA LYS A 172 -12.55 -0.10 -0.79
C LYS A 172 -11.05 -0.40 -0.82
N ALA A 173 -10.49 -0.90 0.27
CA ALA A 173 -9.08 -1.26 0.34
C ALA A 173 -8.72 -2.39 -0.64
N ILE A 174 -9.52 -3.47 -0.67
CA ILE A 174 -9.34 -4.57 -1.63
C ILE A 174 -9.35 -4.04 -3.06
N PHE A 175 -10.33 -3.21 -3.40
CA PHE A 175 -10.45 -2.62 -4.73
C PHE A 175 -9.20 -1.80 -5.10
N ALA A 176 -8.77 -0.88 -4.23
CA ALA A 176 -7.63 -0.02 -4.51
C ALA A 176 -6.30 -0.80 -4.62
N ILE A 177 -6.06 -1.76 -3.72
CA ILE A 177 -4.86 -2.61 -3.79
C ILE A 177 -4.89 -3.46 -5.06
N SER A 178 -6.04 -4.00 -5.45
CA SER A 178 -6.16 -4.78 -6.69
C SER A 178 -5.85 -3.94 -7.94
N ARG A 179 -6.28 -2.66 -7.96
CA ARG A 179 -5.96 -1.73 -9.04
C ARG A 179 -4.48 -1.37 -9.07
N ALA A 180 -3.86 -1.15 -7.91
CA ALA A 180 -2.43 -0.92 -7.80
C ALA A 180 -1.60 -2.15 -8.25
N ALA A 181 -2.08 -3.36 -7.93
CA ALA A 181 -1.48 -4.62 -8.36
C ALA A 181 -1.55 -4.78 -9.87
N GLU A 182 -2.69 -4.45 -10.48
CA GLU A 182 -2.88 -4.48 -11.93
C GLU A 182 -1.93 -3.53 -12.65
N ILE A 183 -1.81 -2.28 -12.18
CA ILE A 183 -0.86 -1.32 -12.74
C ILE A 183 0.57 -1.85 -12.63
N SER A 184 0.97 -2.33 -11.45
CA SER A 184 2.30 -2.91 -11.22
C SER A 184 2.58 -4.10 -12.14
N TRP A 185 1.57 -4.95 -12.39
CA TRP A 185 1.66 -6.05 -13.33
C TRP A 185 1.87 -5.57 -14.77
N THR A 186 1.05 -4.61 -15.23
CA THR A 186 1.14 -4.08 -16.60
C THR A 186 2.43 -3.29 -16.88
N THR A 187 3.08 -2.76 -15.84
CA THR A 187 4.39 -2.09 -15.92
C THR A 187 5.57 -3.01 -15.62
N TYR A 188 5.33 -4.32 -15.53
CA TYR A 188 6.34 -5.36 -15.26
C TYR A 188 7.05 -5.27 -13.91
N ALA A 189 6.48 -4.54 -12.94
CA ALA A 189 6.89 -4.55 -11.54
C ALA A 189 6.40 -5.81 -10.82
N ASN A 190 6.82 -6.99 -11.31
CA ASN A 190 6.28 -8.31 -10.93
C ASN A 190 6.37 -8.59 -9.43
N ASN A 191 7.45 -8.20 -8.76
CA ASN A 191 7.58 -8.40 -7.31
C ASN A 191 6.55 -7.58 -6.52
N GLN A 192 6.31 -6.33 -6.93
CA GLN A 192 5.30 -5.47 -6.31
C GLN A 192 3.89 -5.98 -6.59
N ALA A 193 3.62 -6.38 -7.84
CA ALA A 193 2.35 -6.98 -8.22
C ALA A 193 2.06 -8.27 -7.42
N MET A 194 3.05 -9.15 -7.28
CA MET A 194 2.94 -10.39 -6.50
C MET A 194 2.55 -10.10 -5.05
N GLU A 195 3.23 -9.15 -4.41
CA GLU A 195 2.93 -8.78 -3.02
C GLU A 195 1.52 -8.20 -2.87
N MET A 196 1.12 -7.32 -3.78
CA MET A 196 -0.22 -6.73 -3.74
C MET A 196 -1.33 -7.75 -4.01
N TYR A 197 -1.16 -8.68 -4.97
CA TYR A 197 -2.15 -9.73 -5.21
C TYR A 197 -2.24 -10.73 -4.06
N ARG A 198 -1.11 -11.09 -3.44
CA ARG A 198 -1.11 -11.89 -2.20
C ARG A 198 -1.93 -11.17 -1.13
N ARG A 199 -1.69 -9.88 -0.94
CA ARG A 199 -2.40 -9.08 0.05
C ARG A 199 -3.90 -8.96 -0.22
N VAL A 200 -4.29 -8.77 -1.48
CA VAL A 200 -5.70 -8.77 -1.90
C VAL A 200 -6.39 -10.09 -1.52
N LEU A 201 -5.75 -11.23 -1.78
CA LEU A 201 -6.31 -12.54 -1.46
C LEU A 201 -6.36 -12.82 0.05
N GLU A 202 -5.47 -12.24 0.86
CA GLU A 202 -5.58 -12.27 2.33
C GLU A 202 -6.80 -11.49 2.82
N LEU A 203 -6.95 -10.25 2.34
CA LEU A 203 -8.07 -9.39 2.71
C LEU A 203 -9.42 -9.95 2.20
N GLU A 204 -9.43 -10.58 1.03
CA GLU A 204 -10.61 -11.30 0.49
C GLU A 204 -11.07 -12.42 1.43
N LYS A 205 -10.14 -13.19 2.02
CA LYS A 205 -10.50 -14.23 3.00
C LYS A 205 -11.14 -13.62 4.24
N THR A 206 -10.58 -12.52 4.75
CA THR A 206 -11.18 -11.79 5.88
C THR A 206 -12.55 -11.25 5.53
N HIS A 207 -12.70 -10.64 4.35
CA HIS A 207 -13.99 -10.14 3.85
C HIS A 207 -15.03 -11.26 3.77
N ARG A 208 -14.69 -12.37 3.13
CA ARG A 208 -15.56 -13.54 3.01
C ARG A 208 -16.01 -14.06 4.37
N GLN A 209 -15.09 -14.16 5.33
CA GLN A 209 -15.43 -14.54 6.70
C GLN A 209 -16.43 -13.54 7.31
N TRP A 210 -16.14 -12.25 7.26
CA TRP A 210 -17.00 -11.22 7.85
C TRP A 210 -18.40 -11.17 7.22
N VAL A 211 -18.49 -11.26 5.89
CA VAL A 211 -19.76 -11.32 5.19
C VAL A 211 -20.57 -12.55 5.60
N SER A 212 -19.92 -13.71 5.80
CA SER A 212 -20.63 -14.92 6.24
C SER A 212 -21.18 -14.82 7.67
N GLU A 213 -20.52 -14.05 8.55
CA GLU A 213 -20.94 -13.85 9.94
C GLU A 213 -21.97 -12.71 10.10
N ILE A 214 -21.82 -11.61 9.36
CA ILE A 214 -22.70 -10.43 9.44
C ILE A 214 -23.98 -10.63 8.62
N GLY A 215 -23.87 -11.20 7.43
CA GLY A 215 -24.99 -11.38 6.50
C GLY A 215 -25.38 -10.10 5.75
N ALA A 216 -26.66 -9.98 5.40
CA ALA A 216 -27.18 -8.87 4.59
C ALA A 216 -26.94 -7.50 5.26
N PRO A 217 -26.66 -6.42 4.50
CA PRO A 217 -26.75 -6.31 3.03
C PRO A 217 -25.50 -6.75 2.26
N PHE A 218 -24.44 -7.18 2.96
CA PHE A 218 -23.17 -7.50 2.33
C PHE A 218 -23.22 -8.83 1.58
N LYS A 219 -22.47 -8.91 0.48
CA LYS A 219 -22.38 -10.10 -0.36
C LYS A 219 -20.92 -10.44 -0.59
N PRO A 220 -20.56 -11.74 -0.74
CA PRO A 220 -19.22 -12.12 -1.10
C PRO A 220 -18.79 -11.47 -2.41
N LEU A 221 -17.50 -11.16 -2.54
CA LEU A 221 -16.93 -10.66 -3.78
C LEU A 221 -17.17 -11.66 -4.93
N ALA A 222 -17.27 -11.15 -6.15
CA ALA A 222 -17.62 -11.95 -7.31
C ALA A 222 -16.57 -13.03 -7.57
N THR A 223 -17.02 -14.29 -7.69
CA THR A 223 -16.13 -15.45 -7.87
C THR A 223 -15.15 -15.31 -9.04
N PRO A 224 -15.53 -14.78 -10.23
CA PRO A 224 -14.57 -14.56 -11.32
C PRO A 224 -13.47 -13.55 -10.98
N GLN A 225 -13.77 -12.53 -10.19
CA GLN A 225 -12.79 -11.54 -9.78
C GLN A 225 -11.75 -12.16 -8.84
N VAL A 226 -12.17 -12.98 -7.88
CA VAL A 226 -11.27 -13.70 -6.99
C VAL A 226 -10.42 -14.71 -7.77
N ALA A 227 -11.01 -15.40 -8.76
CA ALA A 227 -10.28 -16.29 -9.65
C ALA A 227 -9.23 -15.54 -10.48
N GLU A 228 -9.55 -14.33 -10.98
CA GLU A 228 -8.59 -13.49 -11.70
C GLU A 228 -7.39 -13.12 -10.81
N TRP A 229 -7.60 -12.74 -9.55
CA TRP A 229 -6.49 -12.44 -8.64
C TRP A 229 -5.57 -13.64 -8.41
N HIS A 230 -6.14 -14.86 -8.29
CA HIS A 230 -5.35 -16.09 -8.26
C HIS A 230 -4.54 -16.30 -9.54
N VAL A 231 -5.14 -16.07 -10.72
CA VAL A 231 -4.41 -16.15 -12.00
C VAL A 231 -3.25 -15.15 -12.01
N ARG A 232 -3.50 -13.88 -11.67
CA ARG A 232 -2.48 -12.84 -11.71
C ARG A 232 -1.34 -13.14 -10.71
N LEU A 233 -1.66 -13.59 -9.51
CA LEU A 233 -0.67 -14.05 -8.55
C LEU A 233 0.15 -15.22 -9.10
N GLY A 234 -0.51 -16.24 -9.67
CA GLY A 234 0.17 -17.37 -10.30
C GLY A 234 1.10 -16.94 -11.43
N MET A 235 0.68 -15.99 -12.28
CA MET A 235 1.52 -15.47 -13.37
C MET A 235 2.73 -14.69 -12.86
N THR A 236 2.57 -13.88 -11.80
CA THR A 236 3.71 -13.20 -11.16
C THR A 236 4.70 -14.19 -10.54
N GLN A 237 4.20 -15.27 -9.94
CA GLN A 237 5.02 -16.34 -9.36
C GLN A 237 5.74 -17.16 -10.43
N PHE A 238 5.11 -17.40 -11.57
CA PHE A 238 5.73 -18.05 -12.72
C PHE A 238 6.93 -17.24 -13.22
N ALA A 239 6.75 -15.92 -13.37
CA ALA A 239 7.84 -15.00 -13.74
C ALA A 239 8.98 -14.97 -12.71
N ALA A 240 8.71 -15.36 -11.47
CA ALA A 240 9.70 -15.51 -10.39
C ALA A 240 10.21 -16.96 -10.22
N PHE A 241 9.92 -17.86 -11.17
CA PHE A 241 10.30 -19.28 -11.15
C PHE A 241 9.73 -20.09 -9.96
N MET A 242 8.64 -19.62 -9.34
CA MET A 242 7.95 -20.29 -8.24
C MET A 242 6.86 -21.23 -8.78
N TYR A 243 7.26 -22.32 -9.42
CA TYR A 243 6.35 -23.19 -10.17
C TYR A 243 5.30 -23.91 -9.33
N SER A 244 5.64 -24.35 -8.11
CA SER A 244 4.67 -24.97 -7.20
C SER A 244 3.56 -24.00 -6.82
N SER A 245 3.92 -22.81 -6.35
CA SER A 245 2.95 -21.76 -5.98
C SER A 245 2.13 -21.28 -7.19
N THR A 246 2.74 -21.23 -8.37
CA THR A 246 2.04 -20.94 -9.63
C THR A 246 0.93 -21.94 -9.85
N ARG A 247 1.26 -23.24 -9.76
CA ARG A 247 0.30 -24.32 -9.96
C ARG A 247 -0.85 -24.24 -8.96
N ASP A 248 -0.56 -24.06 -7.67
CA ASP A 248 -1.57 -23.97 -6.62
C ASP A 248 -2.59 -22.84 -6.91
N ASN A 249 -2.09 -21.67 -7.32
CA ASN A 249 -2.94 -20.53 -7.64
C ASN A 249 -3.77 -20.74 -8.91
N LEU A 250 -3.21 -21.34 -9.97
CA LEU A 250 -3.97 -21.65 -11.17
C LEU A 250 -5.02 -22.74 -10.95
N GLU A 251 -4.71 -23.76 -10.15
CA GLU A 251 -5.67 -24.79 -9.74
C GLU A 251 -6.82 -24.18 -8.93
N MET A 252 -6.52 -23.27 -8.00
CA MET A 252 -7.54 -22.54 -7.24
C MET A 252 -8.44 -21.67 -8.14
N ALA A 253 -7.86 -20.92 -9.08
CA ALA A 253 -8.64 -20.12 -10.04
C ALA A 253 -9.60 -20.99 -10.86
N LEU A 254 -9.13 -22.14 -11.33
CA LEU A 254 -9.93 -23.11 -12.08
C LEU A 254 -11.04 -23.73 -11.23
N HIS A 255 -10.77 -24.02 -9.96
CA HIS A 255 -11.78 -24.49 -9.01
C HIS A 255 -12.88 -23.43 -8.82
N LEU A 256 -12.50 -22.15 -8.60
CA LEU A 256 -13.43 -21.04 -8.46
C LEU A 256 -14.29 -20.82 -9.72
N LEU A 257 -13.73 -21.01 -10.91
CA LEU A 257 -14.47 -20.91 -12.18
C LEU A 257 -15.30 -22.16 -12.52
N ALA A 258 -15.44 -23.12 -11.60
CA ALA A 258 -16.08 -24.42 -11.81
C ALA A 258 -15.50 -25.20 -13.02
N GLN A 259 -14.21 -25.01 -13.29
CA GLN A 259 -13.45 -25.70 -14.34
C GLN A 259 -12.24 -26.44 -13.74
N PRO A 260 -12.42 -27.36 -12.77
CA PRO A 260 -11.30 -27.99 -12.05
C PRO A 260 -10.33 -28.69 -13.01
N MET A 261 -9.03 -28.73 -12.72
CA MET A 261 -8.07 -29.44 -13.58
C MET A 261 -8.41 -30.93 -13.70
N PRO A 262 -8.24 -31.54 -14.89
CA PRO A 262 -8.38 -32.98 -15.03
C PRO A 262 -7.33 -33.71 -14.20
N THR A 263 -7.77 -34.60 -13.30
CA THR A 263 -6.90 -35.36 -12.38
C THR A 263 -6.19 -36.55 -13.04
N SER A 264 -6.43 -36.80 -14.33
CA SER A 264 -5.79 -37.88 -15.10
C SER A 264 -5.65 -37.52 -16.58
N ALA A 265 -4.68 -38.13 -17.27
CA ALA A 265 -4.46 -37.94 -18.71
C ALA A 265 -5.70 -38.29 -19.55
N ALA A 266 -6.46 -39.32 -19.17
CA ALA A 266 -7.71 -39.68 -19.83
C ALA A 266 -8.84 -38.66 -19.60
N ALA A 267 -8.89 -38.02 -18.42
CA ALA A 267 -9.80 -36.92 -18.16
C ALA A 267 -9.40 -35.65 -18.95
N ALA A 268 -8.11 -35.39 -19.10
CA ALA A 268 -7.60 -34.29 -19.92
C ALA A 268 -7.95 -34.48 -21.40
N GLY A 269 -7.72 -35.68 -21.95
CA GLY A 269 -8.07 -36.02 -23.32
C GLY A 269 -9.56 -35.84 -23.61
N ARG A 270 -10.45 -36.32 -22.73
CA ARG A 270 -11.91 -36.13 -22.87
C ARG A 270 -12.32 -34.65 -22.84
N ARG A 271 -11.70 -33.84 -21.98
CA ARG A 271 -11.98 -32.40 -21.90
C ARG A 271 -11.53 -31.65 -23.15
N ILE A 272 -10.33 -31.94 -23.64
CA ILE A 272 -9.79 -31.35 -24.87
C ILE A 272 -10.69 -31.72 -26.05
N LEU A 273 -11.05 -33.00 -26.20
CA LEU A 273 -11.97 -33.48 -27.24
C LEU A 273 -13.34 -32.79 -27.16
N GLY A 274 -13.88 -32.61 -25.96
CA GLY A 274 -15.13 -31.87 -25.73
C GLY A 274 -15.03 -30.39 -26.13
N GLN A 275 -13.93 -29.71 -25.81
CA GLN A 275 -13.71 -28.32 -26.22
C GLN A 275 -13.49 -28.19 -27.73
N MET A 276 -12.77 -29.13 -28.35
CA MET A 276 -12.60 -29.18 -29.80
C MET A 276 -13.93 -29.40 -30.52
N ALA A 277 -14.77 -30.32 -30.03
CA ALA A 277 -16.12 -30.54 -30.55
C ALA A 277 -16.99 -29.28 -30.38
N ARG A 278 -16.90 -28.59 -29.24
CA ARG A 278 -17.64 -27.35 -28.99
C ARG A 278 -17.16 -26.21 -29.89
N GLN A 279 -15.86 -26.02 -30.08
CA GLN A 279 -15.30 -25.04 -31.02
C GLN A 279 -15.66 -25.36 -32.48
N MET A 280 -15.65 -26.63 -32.87
CA MET A 280 -16.14 -27.09 -34.18
C MET A 280 -17.63 -26.76 -34.37
N LEU A 281 -18.47 -27.01 -33.36
CA LEU A 281 -19.89 -26.67 -33.39
C LEU A 281 -20.13 -25.15 -33.51
N HIS A 282 -19.37 -24.32 -32.78
CA HIS A 282 -19.43 -22.85 -32.91
C HIS A 282 -18.99 -22.37 -34.30
N ARG A 283 -18.04 -23.08 -34.94
CA ARG A 283 -17.52 -22.74 -36.26
C ARG A 283 -18.44 -23.18 -37.41
N VAL A 284 -19.15 -24.29 -37.24
CA VAL A 284 -20.06 -24.86 -38.27
C VAL A 284 -21.49 -24.30 -38.14
N PHE A 285 -21.91 -23.92 -36.92
CA PHE A 285 -23.25 -23.36 -36.66
C PHE A 285 -23.22 -22.01 -35.92
N PRO A 286 -22.57 -20.97 -36.48
CA PRO A 286 -22.38 -19.70 -35.79
C PRO A 286 -23.69 -18.99 -35.41
N SER A 287 -24.73 -19.10 -36.25
CA SER A 287 -26.05 -18.47 -36.02
C SER A 287 -26.87 -19.09 -34.88
N ARG A 288 -26.55 -20.32 -34.44
CA ARG A 288 -27.22 -20.97 -33.29
C ARG A 288 -26.61 -20.57 -31.94
N TYR A 289 -25.40 -20.04 -31.93
CA TYR A 289 -24.63 -19.79 -30.70
C TYR A 289 -24.16 -18.35 -30.53
N PHE A 290 -24.21 -17.51 -31.56
CA PHE A 290 -24.10 -16.07 -31.40
C PHE A 290 -25.38 -15.51 -30.79
N ASN A 291 -25.25 -14.60 -29.81
CA ASN A 291 -26.30 -13.95 -29.00
C ASN A 291 -26.95 -14.71 -27.82
N GLN A 292 -26.55 -15.93 -27.49
CA GLN A 292 -27.10 -16.63 -26.30
C GLN A 292 -26.26 -16.53 -25.02
N ALA A 293 -24.95 -16.26 -25.13
CA ALA A 293 -24.11 -16.09 -23.95
C ALA A 293 -24.45 -14.77 -23.25
N SER A 294 -24.81 -14.86 -21.97
CA SER A 294 -24.91 -13.71 -21.08
C SER A 294 -23.59 -12.93 -21.07
N ARG A 295 -23.62 -11.63 -20.75
CA ARG A 295 -22.40 -10.80 -20.69
C ARG A 295 -21.33 -11.45 -19.78
N HIS A 296 -21.79 -12.04 -18.67
CA HIS A 296 -21.00 -12.79 -17.71
C HIS A 296 -20.31 -14.04 -18.31
N GLU A 297 -21.00 -14.84 -19.12
CA GLU A 297 -20.39 -16.01 -19.79
C GLU A 297 -19.35 -15.60 -20.83
N ARG A 298 -19.55 -14.48 -21.52
CA ARG A 298 -18.57 -13.96 -22.49
C ARG A 298 -17.29 -13.48 -21.79
N ASP A 299 -17.43 -12.81 -20.65
CA ASP A 299 -16.30 -12.31 -19.87
C ASP A 299 -15.53 -13.48 -19.22
N ASN A 300 -16.22 -14.49 -18.69
CA ASN A 300 -15.59 -15.72 -18.19
C ASN A 300 -14.84 -16.48 -19.30
N LEU A 301 -15.41 -16.59 -20.51
CA LEU A 301 -14.75 -17.26 -21.64
C LEU A 301 -13.53 -16.49 -22.14
N LYS A 302 -13.55 -15.15 -22.12
CA LYS A 302 -12.38 -14.32 -22.44
C LYS A 302 -11.26 -14.51 -21.42
N GLN A 303 -11.57 -14.50 -20.12
CA GLN A 303 -10.58 -14.73 -19.07
C GLN A 303 -9.96 -16.13 -19.17
N VAL A 304 -10.79 -17.17 -19.43
CA VAL A 304 -10.29 -18.53 -19.67
C VAL A 304 -9.39 -18.60 -20.90
N ALA A 305 -9.74 -17.88 -21.98
CA ALA A 305 -8.91 -17.82 -23.18
C ALA A 305 -7.56 -17.12 -22.93
N GLU A 306 -7.52 -16.05 -22.13
CA GLU A 306 -6.27 -15.39 -21.72
C GLU A 306 -5.38 -16.30 -20.88
N ILE A 307 -5.96 -17.05 -19.93
CA ILE A 307 -5.23 -18.03 -19.11
C ILE A 307 -4.57 -19.10 -20.00
N ILE A 308 -5.33 -19.66 -20.95
CA ILE A 308 -4.85 -20.70 -21.87
C ILE A 308 -3.77 -20.15 -22.82
N ASN A 309 -3.94 -18.92 -23.33
CA ASN A 309 -2.98 -18.33 -24.26
C ASN A 309 -1.64 -18.01 -23.59
N ASN A 310 -1.67 -17.52 -22.34
CA ASN A 310 -0.47 -17.29 -21.54
C ASN A 310 0.24 -18.60 -21.17
N HIS A 311 -0.51 -19.69 -20.94
CA HIS A 311 0.08 -21.02 -20.70
C HIS A 311 0.79 -21.57 -21.94
N ARG A 312 0.34 -21.23 -23.15
CA ARG A 312 0.96 -21.67 -24.42
C ARG A 312 2.30 -21.00 -24.72
N HIS A 313 2.57 -19.83 -24.15
CA HIS A 313 3.88 -19.15 -24.32
C HIS A 313 4.91 -19.56 -23.26
N GLY A 314 4.49 -20.11 -22.11
CA GLY A 314 5.40 -20.68 -21.10
C GLY A 314 5.97 -22.06 -21.44
N VAL A 315 5.35 -22.81 -22.38
CA VAL A 315 5.79 -24.16 -22.77
C VAL A 315 6.82 -24.15 -23.93
N LEU A 316 7.12 -22.98 -24.51
CA LEU A 316 8.07 -22.86 -25.63
C LEU A 316 9.52 -22.55 -25.21
N TYR A 317 9.84 -22.56 -23.91
CA TYR A 317 11.19 -22.31 -23.38
C TYR A 317 11.76 -23.46 -22.53
N ASP A 318 11.22 -24.67 -22.64
CA ASP A 318 11.92 -25.90 -22.22
C ASP A 318 12.22 -26.74 -23.47
N GLY A 319 13.38 -26.46 -24.07
CA GLY A 319 14.00 -27.18 -25.17
C GLY A 319 15.48 -26.88 -25.20
#